data_AF-A0A7S1R0Y7-F1
#
_entry.id   AF-A0A7S1R0Y7-F1
#
_cell.length_a   1.000
_cell.length_b   1.000
_cell.length_c   1.000
_cell.angle_alpha   90.00
_cell.angle_beta   90.00
_cell.angle_gamma   90.00
#
_symmetry.space_group_name_H-M   'P 1'
#
loop_
_entity.id
_entity.type
_entity.pdbx_description
1 polymer ?
#
loop_
_entity_poly.entity_id
_entity_poly.type
_entity_poly.pdbx_seq_one_letter_code
_entity_poly.pdbx_strand_id
1 'polypeptide(L)'
;QICQLGAASRFFYSVVLFVWVTAMLSEFRTTYYMSINIHRMPRCASASMMMVATSANVCVVALTLPTRLLLYAVVCLPKFLLSTYLLSLGCQWLSASTSFEALVLNSLAMEFVLHIDELLYRAFMPATYRRQVADINFFVRHPPLAEEQERRKAWWSYGWSLVYFAGALSYTLFYILFLEDALPPDISDVQVHCAELVGEIESQLCAGWGWTDEARACYPYGNTSRF
;
A
#
# COMPACT_ATOMS: atom_id res chain seq x y z
N GLN A 1 25.84 -12.61 7.71
CA GLN A 1 24.45 -12.14 7.62
C GLN A 1 24.02 -11.80 6.18
N ILE A 2 24.90 -11.28 5.32
CA ILE A 2 24.58 -10.89 3.93
C ILE A 2 24.17 -12.09 3.03
N CYS A 3 24.66 -13.30 3.34
CA CYS A 3 24.51 -14.47 2.47
C CYS A 3 23.14 -15.18 2.51
N GLN A 4 22.34 -15.00 3.56
CA GLN A 4 21.00 -15.60 3.63
C GLN A 4 19.94 -14.85 2.80
N LEU A 5 20.33 -13.77 2.11
CA LEU A 5 19.43 -12.85 1.43
C LEU A 5 19.35 -13.04 -0.09
N GLY A 6 20.06 -13.97 -0.75
CA GLY A 6 20.26 -13.87 -2.21
C GLY A 6 19.02 -14.06 -3.10
N ALA A 7 18.29 -15.17 -2.95
CA ALA A 7 17.27 -15.58 -3.95
C ALA A 7 15.82 -15.60 -3.41
N ALA A 8 15.62 -16.05 -2.16
CA ALA A 8 14.31 -16.00 -1.51
C ALA A 8 13.87 -14.56 -1.18
N SER A 9 14.83 -13.62 -1.04
CA SER A 9 14.51 -12.22 -0.73
C SER A 9 13.85 -11.50 -1.90
N ARG A 10 14.29 -11.70 -3.15
CA ARG A 10 13.84 -10.88 -4.29
C ARG A 10 12.37 -11.10 -4.59
N PHE A 11 11.94 -12.36 -4.62
CA PHE A 11 10.53 -12.67 -4.79
C PHE A 11 9.70 -12.14 -3.62
N PHE A 12 10.14 -12.40 -2.38
CA PHE A 12 9.42 -11.97 -1.20
C PHE A 12 9.30 -10.44 -1.12
N TYR A 13 10.41 -9.73 -1.34
CA TYR A 13 10.48 -8.28 -1.43
C TYR A 13 9.59 -7.73 -2.54
N SER A 14 9.62 -8.32 -3.74
CA SER A 14 8.73 -7.94 -4.85
C SER A 14 7.26 -8.11 -4.47
N VAL A 15 6.90 -9.20 -3.77
CA VAL A 15 5.54 -9.40 -3.25
C VAL A 15 5.18 -8.34 -2.21
N VAL A 16 6.04 -8.04 -1.25
CA VAL A 16 5.77 -7.01 -0.22
C VAL A 16 5.65 -5.62 -0.85
N LEU A 17 6.53 -5.28 -1.80
CA LEU A 17 6.48 -4.03 -2.53
C LEU A 17 5.22 -3.94 -3.39
N PHE A 18 4.84 -5.02 -4.07
CA PHE A 18 3.59 -5.10 -4.82
C PHE A 18 2.38 -4.88 -3.91
N VAL A 19 2.33 -5.55 -2.76
CA VAL A 19 1.26 -5.35 -1.75
C VAL A 19 1.21 -3.88 -1.33
N TRP A 20 2.35 -3.28 -1.01
CA TRP A 20 2.44 -1.86 -0.67
C TRP A 20 1.91 -0.95 -1.79
N VAL A 21 2.33 -1.17 -3.04
CA VAL A 21 1.86 -0.40 -4.20
C VAL A 21 0.36 -0.58 -4.39
N THR A 22 -0.19 -1.79 -4.21
CA THR A 22 -1.63 -2.02 -4.31
C THR A 22 -2.42 -1.34 -3.19
N ALA A 23 -1.90 -1.31 -1.96
CA ALA A 23 -2.50 -0.58 -0.84
C ALA A 23 -2.57 0.92 -1.16
N MET A 24 -1.46 1.50 -1.61
CA MET A 24 -1.39 2.91 -2.04
C MET A 24 -2.32 3.22 -3.23
N LEU A 25 -2.44 2.29 -4.19
CA LEU A 25 -3.32 2.47 -5.34
C LEU A 25 -4.79 2.54 -4.92
N SER A 26 -5.16 1.88 -3.83
CA SER A 26 -6.51 1.97 -3.28
C SER A 26 -6.81 3.40 -2.75
N GLU A 27 -5.84 4.05 -2.11
CA GLU A 27 -5.94 5.46 -1.67
C GLU A 27 -6.02 6.43 -2.85
N PHE A 28 -5.22 6.21 -3.89
CA PHE A 28 -5.31 6.97 -5.13
C PHE A 28 -6.69 6.83 -5.77
N ARG A 29 -7.22 5.61 -5.83
CA ARG A 29 -8.54 5.33 -6.41
C ARG A 29 -9.64 6.07 -5.65
N THR A 30 -9.62 6.04 -4.33
CA THR A 30 -10.57 6.78 -3.49
C THR A 30 -10.50 8.29 -3.75
N THR A 31 -9.28 8.84 -3.81
CA THR A 31 -9.03 10.26 -4.10
C THR A 31 -9.49 10.66 -5.50
N TYR A 32 -9.26 9.78 -6.49
CA TYR A 32 -9.69 9.96 -7.87
C TYR A 32 -11.21 9.94 -8.01
N TYR A 33 -11.89 8.97 -7.37
CA TYR A 33 -13.35 8.94 -7.37
C TYR A 33 -13.96 10.17 -6.70
N MET A 34 -13.39 10.62 -5.58
CA MET A 34 -13.81 11.87 -4.93
C MET A 34 -13.65 13.06 -5.89
N SER A 35 -12.50 13.14 -6.57
CA SER A 35 -12.21 14.19 -7.54
C SER A 35 -13.18 14.18 -8.74
N ILE A 36 -13.53 13.00 -9.26
CA ILE A 36 -14.54 12.85 -10.32
C ILE A 36 -15.91 13.27 -9.82
N ASN A 37 -16.30 12.84 -8.62
CA ASN A 37 -17.62 13.14 -8.05
C ASN A 37 -17.79 14.65 -7.88
N ILE A 38 -16.78 15.34 -7.35
CA ILE A 38 -16.74 16.81 -7.26
C ILE A 38 -16.81 17.46 -8.65
N HIS A 39 -16.11 16.89 -9.64
CA HIS A 39 -16.10 17.42 -11.00
C HIS A 39 -17.48 17.33 -11.66
N ARG A 40 -18.15 16.18 -11.52
CA ARG A 40 -19.44 15.86 -12.13
C ARG A 40 -20.61 16.61 -11.50
N MET A 41 -20.46 17.18 -10.32
CA MET A 41 -21.54 17.95 -9.70
C MET A 41 -21.89 19.19 -10.53
N PRO A 42 -23.19 19.54 -10.65
CA PRO A 42 -23.61 20.77 -11.28
C PRO A 42 -23.17 21.99 -10.47
N ARG A 43 -23.09 23.14 -11.13
CA ARG A 43 -22.76 24.43 -10.50
C ARG A 43 -24.04 25.10 -10.01
N CYS A 44 -23.97 25.77 -8.85
CA CYS A 44 -25.04 26.64 -8.36
C CYS A 44 -24.51 28.05 -8.05
N ALA A 45 -25.39 29.05 -8.08
CA ALA A 45 -25.04 30.46 -7.85
C ALA A 45 -24.94 30.82 -6.37
N SER A 46 -25.71 30.15 -5.50
CA SER A 46 -25.79 30.46 -4.07
C SER A 46 -25.61 29.20 -3.22
N ALA A 47 -24.99 29.38 -2.04
CA ALA A 47 -24.74 28.31 -1.08
C ALA A 47 -26.03 27.67 -0.53
N SER A 48 -27.12 28.44 -0.45
CA SER A 48 -28.43 27.91 -0.01
C SER A 48 -29.01 26.84 -0.94
N MET A 49 -28.58 26.81 -2.21
CA MET A 49 -29.00 25.82 -3.20
C MET A 49 -28.12 24.57 -3.20
N MET A 50 -27.04 24.54 -2.41
CA MET A 50 -26.11 23.41 -2.39
C MET A 50 -26.72 22.18 -1.71
N MET A 51 -27.55 22.40 -0.69
CA MET A 51 -28.13 21.35 0.14
C MET A 51 -29.65 21.30 -0.05
N VAL A 52 -30.18 20.09 -0.24
CA VAL A 52 -31.62 19.83 -0.24
C VAL A 52 -31.93 18.87 0.90
N ALA A 53 -32.75 19.33 1.84
CA ALA A 53 -33.26 18.47 2.90
C ALA A 53 -34.34 17.55 2.31
N THR A 54 -34.07 16.25 2.30
CA THR A 54 -35.08 15.21 2.05
C THR A 54 -35.67 14.79 3.40
N SER A 55 -36.86 14.18 3.41
CA SER A 55 -37.55 13.74 4.64
C SER A 55 -36.71 12.85 5.57
N ALA A 56 -35.68 12.17 5.04
CA ALA A 56 -34.78 11.33 5.81
C ALA A 56 -33.35 11.91 5.98
N ASN A 57 -32.81 12.61 4.98
CA ASN A 57 -31.39 12.97 4.93
C ASN A 57 -31.14 14.33 4.23
N VAL A 58 -30.02 14.99 4.56
CA VAL A 58 -29.56 16.20 3.87
C VAL A 58 -28.59 15.80 2.76
N CYS A 59 -28.92 16.14 1.51
CA CYS A 59 -28.12 15.76 0.34
C CYS A 59 -27.48 16.99 -0.30
N VAL A 60 -26.20 16.86 -0.71
CA VAL A 60 -25.51 17.87 -1.52
C VAL A 60 -25.84 17.64 -3.00
N VAL A 61 -26.54 18.59 -3.63
CA VAL A 61 -27.04 18.46 -5.02
C VAL A 61 -26.16 19.24 -6.01
N ALA A 62 -25.61 20.38 -5.59
CA ALA A 62 -24.78 21.24 -6.43
C ALA A 62 -23.66 21.90 -5.61
N LEU A 63 -22.60 22.35 -6.28
CA LEU A 63 -21.47 23.06 -5.65
C LEU A 63 -21.27 24.43 -6.30
N THR A 64 -21.01 25.45 -5.49
CA THR A 64 -20.56 26.75 -6.02
C THR A 64 -19.13 26.62 -6.55
N LEU A 65 -18.74 27.49 -7.49
CA LEU A 65 -17.37 27.52 -8.02
C LEU A 65 -16.29 27.71 -6.94
N PRO A 66 -16.40 28.69 -6.01
CA PRO A 66 -15.40 28.86 -4.96
C PRO A 66 -15.30 27.65 -4.04
N THR A 67 -16.43 27.05 -3.63
CA THR A 67 -16.40 25.83 -2.79
C THR A 67 -15.77 24.66 -3.54
N ARG A 68 -16.03 24.51 -4.84
CA ARG A 68 -15.40 23.47 -5.66
C ARG A 68 -13.87 23.63 -5.71
N LEU A 69 -13.39 24.85 -5.96
CA LEU A 69 -11.95 25.13 -5.98
C LEU A 69 -11.32 24.90 -4.61
N LEU A 70 -12.01 25.30 -3.54
CA LEU A 70 -11.56 25.07 -2.16
C LEU A 70 -11.45 23.56 -1.86
N LEU A 71 -12.43 22.75 -2.25
CA LEU A 71 -12.39 21.29 -2.08
C LEU A 71 -11.20 20.67 -2.82
N TYR A 72 -10.91 21.11 -4.05
CA TYR A 72 -9.73 20.64 -4.76
C TYR A 72 -8.42 21.07 -4.07
N ALA A 73 -8.31 22.34 -3.69
CA ALA A 73 -7.09 22.89 -3.12
C ALA A 73 -6.78 22.38 -1.71
N VAL A 74 -7.80 22.15 -0.88
CA VAL A 74 -7.64 21.79 0.54
C VAL A 74 -7.79 20.29 0.78
N VAL A 75 -8.55 19.58 -0.06
CA VAL A 75 -8.84 18.15 0.17
C VAL A 75 -8.17 17.27 -0.87
N CYS A 76 -8.53 17.42 -2.15
CA CYS A 76 -8.07 16.48 -3.19
C CYS A 76 -6.56 16.60 -3.47
N LEU A 77 -6.05 17.82 -3.64
CA LEU A 77 -4.65 18.05 -3.98
C LEU A 77 -3.71 17.65 -2.82
N PRO A 78 -3.94 18.06 -1.56
CA PRO A 78 -3.08 17.63 -0.46
C PRO A 78 -3.12 16.12 -0.26
N LYS A 79 -4.30 15.48 -0.34
CA LYS A 79 -4.42 14.02 -0.25
C LYS A 79 -3.62 13.32 -1.36
N PHE A 80 -3.73 13.79 -2.59
CA PHE A 80 -2.98 13.23 -3.72
C PHE A 80 -1.45 13.39 -3.56
N LEU A 81 -0.99 14.56 -3.12
CA LEU A 81 0.43 14.82 -2.86
C LEU A 81 0.96 13.94 -1.72
N LEU A 82 0.22 13.82 -0.63
CA LEU A 82 0.56 12.95 0.49
C LEU A 82 0.61 11.48 0.07
N SER A 83 -0.37 10.99 -0.70
CA SER A 83 -0.33 9.61 -1.23
C SER A 83 0.86 9.39 -2.16
N THR A 84 1.22 10.35 -3.01
CA THR A 84 2.40 10.23 -3.89
C THR A 84 3.70 10.21 -3.08
N TYR A 85 3.81 11.09 -2.10
CA TYR A 85 4.97 11.15 -1.22
C TYR A 85 5.12 9.86 -0.39
N LEU A 86 4.03 9.39 0.22
CA LEU A 86 4.02 8.14 0.99
C LEU A 86 4.35 6.93 0.13
N LEU A 87 3.85 6.85 -1.11
CA LEU A 87 4.21 5.76 -2.02
C LEU A 87 5.73 5.75 -2.24
N SER A 88 6.33 6.89 -2.59
CA SER A 88 7.78 6.99 -2.82
C SER A 88 8.61 6.67 -1.59
N LEU A 89 8.25 7.22 -0.43
CA LEU A 89 8.94 6.95 0.83
C LEU A 89 8.80 5.50 1.25
N GLY A 90 7.61 4.91 1.11
CA GLY A 90 7.38 3.53 1.51
C GLY A 90 8.16 2.53 0.66
N CYS A 91 8.28 2.79 -0.65
CA CYS A 91 9.15 1.99 -1.51
C CYS A 91 10.62 2.09 -1.06
N GLN A 92 11.12 3.31 -0.79
CA GLN A 92 12.49 3.53 -0.32
C GLN A 92 12.74 2.92 1.07
N TRP A 93 11.76 2.97 1.95
CA TRP A 93 11.85 2.44 3.31
C TRP A 93 11.86 0.91 3.32
N LEU A 94 11.02 0.28 2.49
CA LEU A 94 11.02 -1.17 2.31
C LEU A 94 12.33 -1.66 1.69
N SER A 95 12.86 -0.96 0.69
CA SER A 95 14.12 -1.35 0.05
C SER A 95 15.34 -1.23 0.98
N ALA A 96 15.29 -0.33 1.96
CA ALA A 96 16.34 -0.21 2.98
C ALA A 96 16.36 -1.36 4.01
N SER A 97 15.37 -2.25 4.01
CA SER A 97 15.26 -3.32 5.00
C SER A 97 16.20 -4.49 4.67
N THR A 98 17.16 -4.77 5.56
CA THR A 98 18.20 -5.79 5.34
C THR A 98 17.84 -7.20 5.84
N SER A 99 16.70 -7.35 6.52
CA SER A 99 16.23 -8.65 7.01
C SER A 99 14.75 -8.86 6.70
N PHE A 100 14.35 -10.12 6.57
CA PHE A 100 12.95 -10.51 6.34
C PHE A 100 12.03 -10.00 7.44
N GLU A 101 12.43 -10.18 8.70
CA GLU A 101 11.66 -9.76 9.88
C GLU A 101 11.46 -8.24 9.87
N ALA A 102 12.53 -7.49 9.58
CA ALA A 102 12.44 -6.04 9.46
C ALA A 102 11.52 -5.62 8.32
N LEU A 103 11.57 -6.29 7.16
CA LEU A 103 10.71 -5.98 6.02
C LEU A 103 9.23 -6.15 6.36
N VAL A 104 8.86 -7.25 7.03
CA VAL A 104 7.48 -7.52 7.47
C VAL A 104 7.04 -6.51 8.53
N LEU A 105 7.88 -6.24 9.53
CA LEU A 105 7.55 -5.29 10.57
C LEU A 105 7.36 -3.87 10.00
N ASN A 106 8.22 -3.48 9.07
CA ASN A 106 8.16 -2.19 8.39
C ASN A 106 6.92 -2.07 7.50
N SER A 107 6.54 -3.12 6.76
CA SER A 107 5.32 -3.07 5.93
C SER A 107 4.05 -2.94 6.78
N LEU A 108 3.97 -3.67 7.89
CA LEU A 108 2.87 -3.56 8.85
C LEU A 108 2.81 -2.16 9.50
N ALA A 109 3.97 -1.58 9.83
CA ALA A 109 4.03 -0.24 10.39
C ALA A 109 3.51 0.82 9.39
N MET A 110 3.85 0.68 8.11
CA MET A 110 3.34 1.60 7.09
C MET A 110 1.84 1.43 6.85
N GLU A 111 1.30 0.22 6.93
CA GLU A 111 -0.15 -0.02 6.87
C GLU A 111 -0.88 0.74 7.99
N PHE A 112 -0.30 0.77 9.19
CA PHE A 112 -0.83 1.58 10.30
C PHE A 112 -0.79 3.08 9.98
N VAL A 113 0.29 3.57 9.35
CA VAL A 113 0.39 4.98 8.93
C VAL A 113 -0.70 5.34 7.92
N LEU A 114 -1.09 4.44 7.01
CA LEU A 114 -2.19 4.68 6.07
C LEU A 114 -3.55 4.85 6.74
N HIS A 115 -3.76 4.24 7.90
CA HIS A 115 -5.03 4.29 8.63
C HIS A 115 -5.06 5.32 9.76
N ILE A 116 -3.97 6.09 9.94
CA ILE A 116 -3.86 7.03 11.06
C ILE A 116 -4.90 8.15 10.95
N ASP A 117 -5.21 8.63 9.76
CA ASP A 117 -6.19 9.69 9.54
C ASP A 117 -7.59 9.25 9.95
N GLU A 118 -7.99 8.03 9.60
CA GLU A 118 -9.25 7.44 10.03
C GLU A 118 -9.29 7.22 11.55
N LEU A 119 -8.18 6.75 12.14
CA LEU A 119 -8.08 6.57 13.58
C LEU A 119 -8.24 7.90 14.33
N LEU A 120 -7.54 8.95 13.87
CA LEU A 120 -7.63 10.30 14.41
C LEU A 120 -9.05 10.87 14.23
N TYR A 121 -9.65 10.71 13.04
CA TYR A 121 -11.02 11.12 12.79
C TYR A 121 -11.99 10.45 13.76
N ARG A 122 -11.86 9.13 13.99
CA ARG A 122 -12.72 8.39 14.92
C ARG A 122 -12.49 8.78 16.38
N ALA A 123 -11.26 9.12 16.76
CA ALA A 123 -10.89 9.48 18.13
C ALA A 123 -11.31 10.92 18.48
N PHE A 124 -11.08 11.87 17.59
CA PHE A 124 -11.28 13.29 17.87
C PHE A 124 -12.66 13.82 17.49
N MET A 125 -13.38 13.19 16.54
CA MET A 125 -14.70 13.67 16.13
C MET A 125 -15.84 13.10 17.00
N PRO A 126 -16.69 13.95 17.60
CA PRO A 126 -17.84 13.49 18.39
C PRO A 126 -18.77 12.60 17.55
N ALA A 127 -19.41 11.62 18.20
CA ALA A 127 -20.29 10.65 17.53
C ALA A 127 -21.43 11.33 16.73
N THR A 128 -21.97 12.44 17.22
CA THR A 128 -23.02 13.22 16.53
C THR A 128 -22.54 13.78 15.20
N TYR A 129 -21.34 14.36 15.15
CA TYR A 129 -20.77 14.90 13.91
C TYR A 129 -20.41 13.78 12.92
N ARG A 130 -19.91 12.64 13.41
CA ARG A 130 -19.62 11.48 12.56
C ARG A 130 -20.87 10.95 11.86
N ARG A 131 -22.01 10.89 12.56
CA ARG A 131 -23.30 10.52 11.97
C ARG A 131 -23.73 11.52 10.90
N GLN A 132 -23.67 12.82 11.22
CA GLN A 132 -23.99 13.86 10.24
C GLN A 132 -23.14 13.76 8.98
N VAL A 133 -21.83 13.51 9.10
CA VAL A 133 -20.93 13.34 7.95
C VAL A 133 -21.22 12.05 7.18
N ALA A 134 -21.52 10.95 7.87
CA ALA A 134 -21.87 9.67 7.25
C ALA A 134 -23.20 9.74 6.45
N ASP A 135 -24.13 10.60 6.89
CA ASP A 135 -25.41 10.80 6.23
C ASP A 135 -25.31 11.75 5.02
N ILE A 136 -24.23 12.55 4.91
CA ILE A 136 -23.94 13.39 3.74
C ILE A 136 -23.46 12.50 2.60
N ASN A 137 -24.42 11.89 1.91
CA ASN A 137 -24.17 11.19 0.66
C ASN A 137 -24.25 12.18 -0.50
N PHE A 138 -23.22 12.17 -1.35
CA PHE A 138 -23.23 12.91 -2.60
C PHE A 138 -24.28 12.29 -3.52
N PHE A 139 -25.47 12.91 -3.57
CA PHE A 139 -26.59 12.37 -4.32
C PHE A 139 -26.44 12.72 -5.80
N VAL A 140 -25.62 11.93 -6.50
CA VAL A 140 -25.64 11.92 -7.96
C VAL A 140 -26.86 11.10 -8.36
N ARG A 141 -27.95 11.78 -8.71
CA ARG A 141 -29.19 11.11 -9.17
C ARG A 141 -28.86 10.29 -10.41
N HIS A 142 -28.64 9.00 -10.24
CA HIS A 142 -28.53 8.07 -11.34
C HIS A 142 -29.95 7.75 -11.81
N PRO A 143 -30.31 8.04 -13.09
CA PRO A 143 -31.57 7.54 -13.62
C PRO A 143 -31.56 5.99 -13.53
N PRO A 144 -32.72 5.34 -13.33
CA PRO A 144 -32.79 3.88 -13.40
C PRO A 144 -32.24 3.45 -14.75
N LEU A 145 -31.16 2.68 -14.71
CA LEU A 145 -30.51 2.20 -15.92
C LEU A 145 -31.22 0.94 -16.35
N ALA A 146 -31.33 0.72 -17.67
CA ALA A 146 -31.75 -0.58 -18.16
C ALA A 146 -30.76 -1.65 -17.66
N GLU A 147 -31.24 -2.87 -17.36
CA GLU A 147 -30.42 -3.98 -16.86
C GLU A 147 -29.13 -4.20 -17.68
N GLU A 148 -29.22 -4.04 -19.00
CA GLU A 148 -28.08 -4.13 -19.91
C GLU A 148 -26.99 -3.07 -19.63
N GLN A 149 -27.39 -1.84 -19.27
CA GLN A 149 -26.48 -0.76 -18.93
C GLN A 149 -25.78 -1.02 -17.59
N GLU A 150 -26.45 -1.65 -16.63
CA GLU A 150 -25.82 -2.08 -15.37
C GLU A 150 -24.76 -3.15 -15.62
N ARG A 151 -25.07 -4.15 -16.45
CA ARG A 151 -24.11 -5.20 -16.84
C ARG A 151 -22.86 -4.61 -17.50
N ARG A 152 -23.04 -3.63 -18.40
CA ARG A 152 -21.93 -2.93 -19.06
C ARG A 152 -21.08 -2.13 -18.07
N LYS A 153 -21.70 -1.47 -17.09
CA LYS A 153 -20.97 -0.74 -16.03
C LYS A 153 -20.17 -1.68 -15.14
N ALA A 154 -20.73 -2.83 -14.77
CA ALA A 154 -20.02 -3.84 -13.99
C ALA A 154 -18.78 -4.35 -14.74
N TRP A 155 -18.94 -4.73 -16.02
CA TRP A 155 -17.83 -5.12 -16.89
C TRP A 155 -16.75 -4.05 -17.02
N TRP A 156 -17.16 -2.79 -17.19
CA TRP A 156 -16.24 -1.66 -17.23
C TRP A 156 -15.46 -1.53 -15.91
N SER A 157 -16.13 -1.68 -14.77
CA SER A 157 -15.48 -1.66 -13.45
C SER A 157 -14.45 -2.79 -13.29
N TYR A 158 -14.75 -4.01 -13.75
CA TYR A 158 -13.79 -5.11 -13.75
C TYR A 158 -12.58 -4.82 -14.65
N GLY A 159 -12.81 -4.27 -15.84
CA GLY A 159 -11.74 -3.84 -16.74
C GLY A 159 -10.80 -2.83 -16.09
N TRP A 160 -11.35 -1.83 -15.39
CA TRP A 160 -10.52 -0.88 -14.63
C TRP A 160 -9.73 -1.54 -13.52
N SER A 161 -10.32 -2.47 -12.76
CA SER A 161 -9.58 -3.23 -11.73
C SER A 161 -8.40 -4.00 -12.31
N LEU A 162 -8.56 -4.60 -13.49
CA LEU A 162 -7.47 -5.29 -14.18
C LEU A 162 -6.36 -4.31 -14.62
N VAL A 163 -6.74 -3.14 -15.14
CA VAL A 163 -5.78 -2.07 -15.50
C VAL A 163 -5.01 -1.60 -14.27
N TYR A 164 -5.69 -1.41 -13.12
CA TYR A 164 -5.03 -1.04 -11.87
C TYR A 164 -4.07 -2.12 -11.38
N PHE A 165 -4.47 -3.40 -11.43
CA PHE A 165 -3.59 -4.51 -11.07
C PHE A 165 -2.35 -4.57 -11.96
N ALA A 166 -2.54 -4.48 -13.29
CA ALA A 166 -1.44 -4.47 -14.24
C ALA A 166 -0.53 -3.25 -14.06
N GLY A 167 -1.11 -2.08 -13.73
CA GLY A 167 -0.37 -0.86 -13.41
C GLY A 167 0.44 -0.97 -12.12
N ALA A 168 -0.10 -1.60 -11.07
CA ALA A 168 0.64 -1.86 -9.85
C ALA A 168 1.81 -2.82 -10.08
N LEU A 169 1.57 -3.89 -10.87
CA LEU A 169 2.61 -4.86 -11.22
C LEU A 169 3.70 -4.20 -12.08
N SER A 170 3.31 -3.43 -13.10
CA SER A 170 4.27 -2.75 -13.98
C SER A 170 5.08 -1.69 -13.22
N TYR A 171 4.45 -0.93 -12.31
CA TYR A 171 5.15 0.03 -11.45
C TYR A 171 6.14 -0.67 -10.51
N THR A 172 5.74 -1.79 -9.90
CA THR A 172 6.61 -2.57 -9.00
C THR A 172 7.83 -3.09 -9.76
N LEU A 173 7.62 -3.70 -10.94
CA LEU A 173 8.72 -4.15 -11.79
C LEU A 173 9.58 -2.99 -12.27
N PHE A 174 8.98 -1.86 -12.64
CA PHE A 174 9.72 -0.66 -13.03
C PHE A 174 10.59 -0.15 -11.87
N TYR A 175 10.06 -0.10 -10.65
CA TYR A 175 10.81 0.33 -9.48
C TYR A 175 12.03 -0.59 -9.23
N ILE A 176 11.82 -1.90 -9.21
CA ILE A 176 12.88 -2.89 -8.97
C ILE A 176 13.95 -2.85 -10.07
N LEU A 177 13.56 -2.67 -11.34
CA LEU A 177 14.48 -2.71 -12.46
C LEU A 177 15.22 -1.40 -12.72
N PHE A 178 14.62 -0.25 -12.40
CA PHE A 178 15.15 1.07 -12.79
C PHE A 178 15.46 2.02 -11.62
N LEU A 179 14.76 1.91 -10.49
CA LEU A 179 14.90 2.85 -9.36
C LEU A 179 15.68 2.27 -8.20
N GLU A 180 15.84 0.96 -8.14
CA GLU A 180 16.64 0.27 -7.13
C GLU A 180 18.14 0.38 -7.44
N ASP A 181 18.67 1.61 -7.44
CA ASP A 181 20.12 1.89 -7.58
C ASP A 181 20.94 1.32 -6.40
N ALA A 182 20.27 0.86 -5.34
CA ALA A 182 20.90 0.33 -4.15
C ALA A 182 21.42 -1.11 -4.32
N LEU A 183 20.94 -1.87 -5.32
CA LEU A 183 21.45 -3.22 -5.59
C LEU A 183 22.34 -3.22 -6.83
N PRO A 184 23.63 -3.61 -6.74
CA PRO A 184 24.44 -3.79 -7.92
C PRO A 184 23.78 -4.84 -8.84
N PRO A 185 23.79 -4.60 -10.17
CA PRO A 185 23.13 -5.49 -11.13
C PRO A 185 23.70 -6.92 -11.09
N ASP A 186 24.92 -7.07 -10.62
CA ASP A 186 25.62 -8.35 -10.53
C ASP A 186 25.69 -8.87 -9.09
N ILE A 187 24.65 -9.59 -8.68
CA ILE A 187 24.65 -10.35 -7.41
C ILE A 187 25.45 -11.65 -7.48
N SER A 188 25.92 -12.04 -8.67
CA SER A 188 26.67 -13.29 -8.83
C SER A 188 27.98 -13.26 -8.04
N ASP A 189 28.63 -12.10 -7.96
CA ASP A 189 29.88 -11.91 -7.21
C ASP A 189 29.67 -12.13 -5.70
N VAL A 190 28.54 -11.64 -5.16
CA VAL A 190 28.17 -11.87 -3.76
C VAL A 190 27.86 -13.34 -3.53
N GLN A 191 27.20 -14.01 -4.49
CA GLN A 191 26.92 -15.45 -4.40
C GLN A 191 28.19 -16.28 -4.32
N VAL A 192 29.25 -15.93 -5.07
CA VAL A 192 30.52 -16.66 -5.04
C VAL A 192 31.17 -16.55 -3.66
N HIS A 193 31.29 -15.35 -3.09
CA HIS A 193 31.83 -15.16 -1.75
C HIS A 193 30.94 -15.74 -0.64
N CYS A 194 29.63 -15.76 -0.87
CA CYS A 194 28.68 -16.33 0.08
C CYS A 194 28.61 -17.85 0.03
N ALA A 195 28.87 -18.48 -1.12
CA ALA A 195 28.85 -19.94 -1.24
C ALA A 195 29.92 -20.58 -0.34
N GLU A 196 31.09 -19.96 -0.23
CA GLU A 196 32.16 -20.41 0.67
C GLU A 196 31.74 -20.33 2.14
N LEU A 197 31.18 -19.19 2.55
CA LEU A 197 30.72 -18.98 3.93
C LEU A 197 29.50 -19.85 4.30
N VAL A 198 28.58 -20.06 3.36
CA VAL A 198 27.42 -20.94 3.54
C VAL A 198 27.90 -22.38 3.69
N GLY A 199 28.88 -22.82 2.91
CA GLY A 199 29.49 -24.15 3.06
C GLY A 199 30.12 -24.36 4.43
N GLU A 200 30.82 -23.35 4.98
CA GLU A 200 31.34 -23.41 6.36
C GLU A 200 30.21 -23.54 7.39
N ILE A 201 29.13 -22.76 7.27
CA ILE A 201 27.99 -22.81 8.20
C ILE A 201 27.27 -24.17 8.09
N GLU A 202 27.08 -24.68 6.86
CA GLU A 202 26.42 -25.96 6.62
C GLU A 202 27.26 -27.13 7.12
N SER A 203 28.59 -27.02 7.07
CA SER A 203 29.49 -28.01 7.69
C SER A 203 29.44 -28.02 9.23
N GLN A 204 29.03 -26.91 9.85
CA GLN A 204 28.83 -26.81 11.30
C GLN A 204 27.44 -27.27 11.75
N LEU A 205 26.49 -27.35 10.81
CA LEU A 205 25.18 -27.97 11.03
C LEU A 205 25.36 -29.48 10.92
N CYS A 206 25.39 -30.15 12.09
CA CYS A 206 25.55 -31.60 12.23
C CYS A 206 24.78 -32.38 11.15
N ALA A 207 25.49 -32.94 10.17
CA ALA A 207 24.92 -33.59 8.98
C ALA A 207 24.26 -34.96 9.26
N GLY A 208 23.97 -35.28 10.52
CA GLY A 208 23.35 -36.55 10.89
C GLY A 208 22.57 -36.48 12.19
N TRP A 209 21.40 -37.10 12.20
CA TRP A 209 20.67 -37.54 13.41
C TRP A 209 21.42 -38.68 14.14
N GLY A 210 22.76 -38.62 14.15
CA GLY A 210 23.62 -39.63 14.72
C GLY A 210 23.79 -39.38 16.21
N TRP A 211 23.37 -40.33 17.03
CA TRP A 211 23.62 -40.38 18.48
C TRP A 211 25.09 -40.74 18.79
N THR A 212 26.03 -40.35 17.92
CA THR A 212 27.47 -40.59 18.10
C THR A 212 28.07 -39.44 18.91
N ASP A 213 29.07 -39.74 19.75
CA ASP A 213 29.68 -38.77 20.67
C ASP A 213 30.33 -37.55 19.97
N GLU A 214 30.54 -37.59 18.65
CA GLU A 214 30.94 -36.44 17.83
C GLU A 214 29.87 -35.33 17.73
N ALA A 215 28.60 -35.63 18.04
CA ALA A 215 27.52 -34.65 18.07
C ALA A 215 27.70 -33.58 19.18
N ARG A 216 28.62 -33.80 20.14
CA ARG A 216 28.93 -32.84 21.22
C ARG A 216 29.76 -31.65 20.78
N ALA A 217 30.28 -31.64 19.55
CA ALA A 217 31.02 -30.50 19.00
C ALA A 217 30.14 -29.54 18.16
N CYS A 218 28.86 -29.87 17.97
CA CYS A 218 27.94 -29.09 17.14
C CYS A 218 27.16 -28.04 17.94
N TYR A 219 26.79 -26.95 17.26
CA TYR A 219 25.93 -25.90 17.80
C TYR A 219 24.61 -26.50 18.35
N PRO A 220 24.11 -26.07 19.53
CA PRO A 220 24.55 -24.93 20.33
C PRO A 220 25.68 -25.23 21.32
N TYR A 221 26.09 -26.49 21.47
CA TYR A 221 27.08 -26.92 22.45
C TYR A 221 28.47 -26.86 21.84
N GLY A 222 28.92 -25.65 21.47
CA GLY A 222 30.29 -25.44 21.03
C GLY A 222 31.30 -25.84 22.12
N ASN A 223 32.42 -26.43 21.71
CA ASN A 223 33.47 -26.91 22.60
C ASN A 223 33.97 -25.76 23.51
N THR A 224 33.67 -25.83 24.81
CA THR A 224 33.96 -24.78 25.81
C THR A 224 35.44 -24.62 26.14
N SER A 225 36.35 -25.30 25.43
CA SER A 225 37.77 -25.40 25.79
C SER A 225 38.68 -24.31 25.19
N ARG A 226 38.13 -23.20 24.68
CA ARG A 226 38.92 -22.02 24.26
C ARG A 226 38.36 -20.74 24.90
N PHE A 227 38.62 -20.59 26.20
CA PHE A 227 38.69 -19.30 26.88
C PHE A 227 39.92 -19.29 27.78
#